data_AF-A0A3D3PR97-F1
#
_entry.id   AF-A0A3D3PR97-F1
#
_cell.length_a   1.000
_cell.length_b   1.000
_cell.length_c   1.000
_cell.angle_alpha   90.00
_cell.angle_beta   90.00
_cell.angle_gamma   90.00
#
_symmetry.space_group_name_H-M   'P 1'
#
loop_
_entity.id
_entity.type
_entity.pdbx_description
1 polymer ?
#
loop_
_entity_poly.entity_id
_entity_poly.type
_entity_poly.pdbx_seq_one_letter_code
_entity_poly.pdbx_strand_id
1 'polypeptide(L)'
;IEVPENLIHIDINPKTIGANYPAKVGIAGDAARVLDQLLKALETAGPRRAVQPALRAQIRSDKEAYRQAWYKNDIINRVNPARFFDQLRIQTPDNGIIVIDDGNHTFLTAELMPIHCPKSVILPTDFNCMGYAVPAAIGAKLSNPDRVVQTIVGDGAFLMTCMEILTATSNNLGVIYYVFH
;
A
#
# COMPACT_ATOMS: atom_id res chain seq x y z
N ILE A 1 19.23 10.36 -6.50
CA ILE A 1 17.98 11.01 -6.04
C ILE A 1 18.37 12.39 -5.55
N GLU A 2 17.74 13.44 -6.07
CA GLU A 2 17.92 14.80 -5.56
C GLU A 2 16.92 15.03 -4.42
N VAL A 3 17.44 15.32 -3.23
CA VAL A 3 16.60 15.54 -2.04
C VAL A 3 16.12 16.99 -2.04
N PRO A 4 14.84 17.27 -1.75
CA PRO A 4 14.36 18.65 -1.66
C PRO A 4 15.15 19.46 -0.64
N GLU A 5 15.50 20.70 -0.99
CA GLU A 5 16.23 21.62 -0.10
C GLU A 5 15.53 21.79 1.26
N ASN A 6 14.19 21.84 1.26
CA ASN A 6 13.37 22.00 2.44
C ASN A 6 12.75 20.67 2.89
N LEU A 7 13.58 19.63 3.07
CA LEU A 7 13.14 18.36 3.64
C LEU A 7 12.85 18.51 5.14
N ILE A 8 11.60 18.21 5.52
CA ILE A 8 11.14 18.11 6.92
C ILE A 8 10.88 16.63 7.21
N HIS A 9 11.45 16.11 8.29
CA HIS A 9 11.32 14.70 8.69
C HIS A 9 10.75 14.61 10.12
N ILE A 10 9.60 13.95 10.25
CA ILE A 10 8.93 13.69 11.53
C ILE A 10 8.96 12.18 11.78
N ASP A 11 9.58 11.76 12.88
CA ASP A 11 9.64 10.33 13.26
C ASP A 11 9.64 10.18 14.78
N ILE A 12 9.02 9.13 15.29
CA ILE A 12 9.00 8.83 16.72
C ILE A 12 10.38 8.37 17.23
N ASN A 13 11.19 7.75 16.36
CA ASN A 13 12.53 7.31 16.67
C ASN A 13 13.55 8.36 16.20
N PRO A 14 14.23 9.08 17.11
CA PRO A 14 15.19 10.11 16.72
C PRO A 14 16.38 9.59 15.91
N LYS A 15 16.66 8.28 15.94
CA LYS A 15 17.76 7.66 15.20
C LYS A 15 17.51 7.54 13.69
N THR A 16 16.25 7.64 13.24
CA THR A 16 15.92 7.55 11.79
C THR A 16 16.04 8.90 11.10
N ILE A 17 15.94 9.99 11.87
CA ILE A 17 16.05 11.35 11.35
C ILE A 17 17.46 11.56 10.79
N GLY A 18 17.54 11.82 9.49
CA GLY A 18 18.81 12.02 8.81
C GLY A 18 19.56 10.73 8.44
N ALA A 19 19.02 9.55 8.76
CA ALA A 19 19.72 8.28 8.55
C ALA A 19 19.96 7.97 7.06
N ASN A 20 18.96 8.24 6.21
CA ASN A 20 19.07 8.03 4.76
C ASN A 20 19.35 9.34 3.99
N TYR A 21 18.66 10.42 4.36
CA TYR A 21 18.79 11.73 3.74
C TYR A 21 18.78 12.83 4.80
N PRO A 22 19.68 13.83 4.71
CA PRO A 22 19.74 14.92 5.68
C PRO A 22 18.45 15.74 5.63
N ALA A 23 17.80 15.90 6.78
CA ALA A 23 16.61 16.74 6.92
C ALA A 23 17.03 18.14 7.40
N LYS A 24 16.46 19.19 6.77
CA LYS A 24 16.67 20.58 7.20
C LYS A 24 15.99 20.84 8.54
N VAL A 25 14.84 20.20 8.77
CA VAL A 25 14.12 20.20 10.04
C VAL A 25 13.79 18.77 10.42
N GLY A 26 14.29 18.31 11.57
CA GLY A 26 13.94 17.03 12.16
C GLY A 26 13.06 17.23 13.39
N ILE A 27 11.95 16.51 13.48
CA ILE A 27 11.05 16.53 14.64
C ILE A 27 10.92 15.11 15.19
N ALA A 28 11.51 14.87 16.36
CA ALA A 28 11.35 13.62 17.07
C ALA A 28 10.03 13.61 17.85
N GLY A 29 9.09 12.75 17.48
CA GLY A 29 7.81 12.65 18.16
C GLY A 29 6.79 11.77 17.44
N ASP A 30 5.75 11.38 18.18
CA ASP A 30 4.60 10.67 17.63
C ASP A 30 3.92 11.50 16.54
N ALA A 31 3.71 10.89 15.36
CA ALA A 31 3.19 11.59 14.20
C ALA A 31 1.80 12.19 14.43
N ALA A 32 0.92 11.53 15.18
CA ALA A 32 -0.42 12.06 15.47
C ALA A 32 -0.33 13.30 16.36
N ARG A 33 0.48 13.25 17.43
CA ARG A 33 0.66 14.41 18.32
C ARG A 33 1.36 15.58 17.66
N VAL A 34 2.32 15.32 16.77
CA VAL A 34 3.01 16.38 16.02
C VAL A 34 2.05 17.02 15.02
N LEU A 35 1.26 16.22 14.29
CA LEU A 35 0.25 16.73 13.35
C LEU A 35 -0.81 17.60 14.04
N ASP A 36 -1.30 17.21 15.21
CA ASP A 36 -2.26 18.02 15.98
C ASP A 36 -1.69 19.38 16.36
N GLN A 37 -0.42 19.44 16.77
CA GLN A 37 0.26 20.69 17.12
C GLN A 37 0.51 21.55 15.88
N LEU A 38 0.92 20.94 14.76
CA LEU A 38 1.12 21.63 13.49
C LEU A 38 -0.20 22.22 12.99
N LEU A 39 -1.31 21.49 13.08
CA LEU A 39 -2.63 21.99 12.67
C LEU A 39 -3.03 23.23 13.48
N LYS A 40 -2.93 23.17 14.82
CA LYS A 40 -3.21 24.31 15.70
C LYS A 40 -2.32 25.51 15.37
N ALA A 41 -1.03 25.28 15.15
CA ALA A 41 -0.10 26.34 14.78
C ALA A 41 -0.49 26.98 13.43
N LEU A 42 -0.84 26.17 12.42
CA LEU A 42 -1.27 26.64 11.10
C LEU A 42 -2.57 27.44 11.14
N GLU A 43 -3.51 27.10 12.03
CA GLU A 43 -4.74 27.86 12.23
C GLU A 43 -4.48 29.25 12.81
N THR A 44 -3.40 29.41 13.59
CA THR A 44 -2.99 30.71 14.17
C THR A 44 -2.03 31.51 13.28
N ALA A 45 -1.29 30.87 12.38
CA ALA A 45 -0.17 31.46 11.63
C ALA A 45 -0.56 32.42 10.49
N GLY A 46 -1.86 32.70 10.29
CA GLY A 46 -2.35 33.65 9.28
C GLY A 46 -2.93 32.98 8.03
N PRO A 47 -3.01 33.69 6.89
CA PRO A 47 -3.75 33.22 5.72
C PRO A 47 -3.11 31.95 5.15
N ARG A 48 -3.96 30.95 4.88
CA ARG A 48 -3.54 29.71 4.22
C ARG A 48 -2.90 30.03 2.88
N ARG A 49 -1.81 29.33 2.55
CA ARG A 49 -1.23 29.37 1.20
C ARG A 49 -2.34 29.10 0.19
N ALA A 50 -2.44 29.95 -0.83
CA ALA A 50 -3.40 29.76 -1.89
C ALA A 50 -3.24 28.37 -2.51
N VAL A 51 -4.37 27.71 -2.79
CA VAL A 51 -4.38 26.50 -3.59
C VAL A 51 -3.67 26.80 -4.91
N GLN A 52 -2.91 25.84 -5.42
CA GLN A 52 -2.28 25.91 -6.75
C GLN A 52 -3.06 25.01 -7.72
N PRO A 53 -4.09 25.53 -8.43
CA PRO A 53 -4.95 24.69 -9.26
C PRO A 53 -4.19 24.06 -10.42
N ALA A 54 -3.22 24.78 -11.00
CA ALA A 54 -2.35 24.29 -12.06
C ALA A 54 -1.55 23.06 -11.59
N LEU A 55 -0.92 23.11 -10.41
CA LEU A 55 -0.20 21.97 -9.86
C LEU A 55 -1.12 20.78 -9.60
N ARG A 56 -2.31 21.01 -9.03
CA ARG A 56 -3.30 19.93 -8.82
C ARG A 56 -3.78 19.32 -10.14
N ALA A 57 -3.95 20.14 -11.17
CA ALA A 57 -4.32 19.68 -12.51
C ALA A 57 -3.20 18.87 -13.15
N GLN A 58 -1.95 19.30 -13.00
CA GLN A 58 -0.77 18.58 -13.49
C GLN A 58 -0.66 17.20 -12.83
N ILE A 59 -0.69 17.12 -11.50
CA ILE A 59 -0.63 15.83 -10.77
C ILE A 59 -1.74 14.88 -11.23
N ARG A 60 -2.96 15.38 -11.43
CA ARG A 60 -4.07 14.57 -11.92
C ARG A 60 -3.82 14.08 -13.35
N SER A 61 -3.36 14.97 -14.23
CA SER A 61 -3.03 14.64 -15.62
C SER A 61 -1.92 13.60 -15.72
N ASP A 62 -0.88 13.72 -14.89
CA ASP A 62 0.25 12.80 -14.87
C ASP A 62 -0.17 11.42 -14.39
N LYS A 63 -0.98 11.35 -13.33
CA LYS A 63 -1.55 10.08 -12.83
C LYS A 63 -2.43 9.41 -13.88
N GLU A 64 -3.26 10.17 -14.58
CA GLU A 64 -4.10 9.65 -15.66
C GLU A 64 -3.24 9.14 -16.82
N ALA A 65 -2.28 9.94 -17.30
CA ALA A 65 -1.38 9.53 -18.39
C ALA A 65 -0.59 8.27 -18.03
N TYR A 66 -0.11 8.17 -16.80
CA TYR A 66 0.57 6.99 -16.28
C TYR A 66 -0.36 5.77 -16.27
N ARG A 67 -1.60 5.91 -15.78
CA ARG A 67 -2.60 4.82 -15.80
C ARG A 67 -2.92 4.38 -17.23
N GLN A 68 -3.08 5.33 -18.15
CA GLN A 68 -3.31 5.04 -19.57
C GLN A 68 -2.15 4.29 -20.24
N ALA A 69 -0.91 4.52 -19.79
CA ALA A 69 0.24 3.77 -20.30
C ALA A 69 0.12 2.27 -19.99
N TRP A 70 -0.45 1.88 -18.85
CA TRP A 70 -0.69 0.48 -18.52
C TRP A 70 -1.76 -0.18 -19.41
N TYR A 71 -2.84 0.52 -19.73
CA TYR A 71 -3.91 -0.04 -20.58
C TYR A 71 -3.51 -0.25 -22.03
N LYS A 72 -2.46 0.44 -22.51
CA LYS A 72 -1.96 0.27 -23.88
C LYS A 72 -1.20 -1.05 -24.11
N ASN A 73 -0.82 -1.75 -23.04
CA ASN A 73 -0.01 -2.96 -23.10
C ASN A 73 -0.84 -4.24 -22.94
N ASP A 74 -1.96 -4.35 -23.65
CA ASP A 74 -2.75 -5.59 -23.67
C ASP A 74 -2.04 -6.65 -24.53
N ILE A 75 -1.82 -7.83 -23.94
CA ILE A 75 -1.19 -8.98 -24.62
C ILE A 75 -2.25 -10.07 -24.77
N ILE A 76 -2.36 -10.61 -25.99
CA ILE A 76 -3.28 -11.71 -26.30
C ILE A 76 -3.02 -12.88 -25.35
N ASN A 77 -4.09 -13.47 -24.80
CA ASN A 77 -4.06 -14.56 -23.84
C ASN A 77 -3.36 -14.26 -22.50
N ARG A 78 -3.20 -12.98 -22.13
CA ARG A 78 -2.73 -12.57 -20.80
C ARG A 78 -3.67 -11.54 -20.19
N VAL A 79 -3.76 -11.54 -18.86
CA VAL A 79 -4.51 -10.54 -18.12
C VAL A 79 -3.63 -9.31 -17.95
N ASN A 80 -4.14 -8.14 -18.33
CA ASN A 80 -3.47 -6.87 -18.06
C ASN A 80 -3.54 -6.57 -16.55
N PRO A 81 -2.40 -6.32 -15.87
CA PRO A 81 -2.38 -6.06 -14.43
C PRO A 81 -3.24 -4.87 -14.01
N ALA A 82 -3.25 -3.77 -14.77
CA ALA A 82 -4.03 -2.59 -14.40
C ALA A 82 -5.52 -2.90 -14.42
N ARG A 83 -6.00 -3.60 -15.46
CA ARG A 83 -7.40 -4.04 -15.56
C ARG A 83 -7.78 -5.01 -14.44
N PHE A 84 -6.87 -5.92 -14.08
CA PHE A 84 -7.07 -6.82 -12.94
C PHE A 84 -7.26 -6.02 -11.64
N PHE A 85 -6.34 -5.10 -11.32
CA PHE A 85 -6.42 -4.33 -10.08
C PHE A 85 -7.60 -3.35 -10.06
N ASP A 86 -8.03 -2.80 -11.21
CA ASP A 86 -9.26 -2.00 -11.30
C ASP A 86 -10.49 -2.81 -10.91
N GLN A 87 -10.65 -4.01 -11.50
CA GLN A 87 -11.77 -4.88 -11.18
C GLN A 87 -11.71 -5.39 -9.75
N LEU A 88 -10.51 -5.75 -9.27
CA LEU A 88 -10.31 -6.11 -7.88
C LEU A 88 -10.75 -4.97 -6.96
N ARG A 89 -10.33 -3.74 -7.24
CA ARG A 89 -10.71 -2.57 -6.43
C ARG A 89 -12.20 -2.33 -6.40
N ILE A 90 -12.89 -2.45 -7.54
CA ILE A 90 -14.36 -2.31 -7.66
C ILE A 90 -15.08 -3.34 -6.78
N GLN A 91 -14.55 -4.57 -6.72
CA GLN A 91 -15.17 -5.68 -5.99
C GLN A 91 -14.75 -5.72 -4.51
N THR A 92 -13.70 -4.99 -4.14
CA THR A 92 -13.18 -4.98 -2.76
C THR A 92 -13.86 -3.87 -1.97
N PRO A 93 -14.47 -4.16 -0.80
CA PRO A 93 -14.93 -3.12 0.13
C PRO A 93 -13.79 -2.19 0.55
N ASP A 94 -14.09 -0.92 0.85
CA ASP A 94 -13.05 0.04 1.27
C ASP A 94 -12.28 -0.42 2.51
N ASN A 95 -12.95 -1.14 3.41
CA ASN A 95 -12.35 -1.74 4.60
C ASN A 95 -11.79 -3.16 4.36
N GLY A 96 -11.79 -3.70 3.15
CA GLY A 96 -11.20 -5.01 2.83
C GLY A 96 -9.69 -5.03 3.11
N ILE A 97 -9.17 -6.18 3.54
CA ILE A 97 -7.74 -6.39 3.80
C ILE A 97 -7.10 -7.02 2.58
N ILE A 98 -5.99 -6.45 2.14
CA ILE A 98 -5.12 -6.99 1.09
C ILE A 98 -3.85 -7.48 1.74
N VAL A 99 -3.55 -8.75 1.57
CA VAL A 99 -2.30 -9.37 2.00
C VAL A 99 -1.46 -9.63 0.76
N ILE A 100 -0.21 -9.23 0.78
CA ILE A 100 0.67 -9.28 -0.41
C ILE A 100 1.92 -10.05 -0.02
N ASP A 101 2.37 -10.95 -0.89
CA ASP A 101 3.64 -11.65 -0.72
C ASP A 101 4.79 -10.81 -1.29
N ASP A 102 6.01 -11.37 -1.29
CA ASP A 102 7.16 -10.74 -1.93
C ASP A 102 7.36 -11.21 -3.38
N GLY A 103 7.65 -10.27 -4.30
CA GLY A 103 7.94 -10.53 -5.71
C GLY A 103 7.42 -9.43 -6.65
N ASN A 104 7.37 -9.73 -7.96
CA ASN A 104 6.93 -8.74 -8.96
C ASN A 104 5.48 -8.26 -8.73
N HIS A 105 4.61 -9.14 -8.23
CA HIS A 105 3.23 -8.81 -7.91
C HIS A 105 3.11 -7.78 -6.77
N THR A 106 4.12 -7.68 -5.89
CA THR A 106 4.20 -6.67 -4.84
C THR A 106 4.28 -5.26 -5.44
N PHE A 107 5.19 -5.08 -6.41
CA PHE A 107 5.33 -3.81 -7.12
C PHE A 107 4.11 -3.49 -7.98
N LEU A 108 3.55 -4.49 -8.67
CA LEU A 108 2.30 -4.31 -9.41
C LEU A 108 1.17 -3.85 -8.49
N THR A 109 1.04 -4.45 -7.30
CA THR A 109 0.01 -4.06 -6.33
C THR A 109 0.25 -2.65 -5.80
N ALA A 110 1.49 -2.31 -5.43
CA ALA A 110 1.86 -0.98 -4.93
C ALA A 110 1.56 0.13 -5.96
N GLU A 111 1.77 -0.16 -7.23
CA GLU A 111 1.55 0.78 -8.32
C GLU A 111 0.08 0.86 -8.75
N LEU A 112 -0.64 -0.27 -8.75
CA LEU A 112 -1.91 -0.38 -9.46
C LEU A 112 -3.15 -0.52 -8.59
N MET A 113 -3.02 -0.86 -7.30
CA MET A 113 -4.14 -1.12 -6.40
C MET A 113 -4.42 0.06 -5.45
N PRO A 114 -5.53 0.81 -5.63
CA PRO A 114 -5.89 1.87 -4.71
C PRO A 114 -6.27 1.34 -3.32
N ILE A 115 -5.80 2.03 -2.28
CA ILE A 115 -6.04 1.69 -0.87
C ILE A 115 -6.81 2.84 -0.21
N HIS A 116 -7.99 2.54 0.32
CA HIS A 116 -8.90 3.56 0.86
C HIS A 116 -8.96 3.58 2.39
N CYS A 117 -8.37 2.61 3.07
CA CYS A 117 -8.42 2.48 4.53
C CYS A 117 -7.02 2.23 5.12
N PRO A 118 -6.64 2.87 6.23
CA PRO A 118 -5.42 2.49 6.96
C PRO A 118 -5.55 1.07 7.52
N LYS A 119 -4.41 0.40 7.76
CA LYS A 119 -4.36 -0.97 8.30
C LYS A 119 -5.17 -1.98 7.48
N SER A 120 -5.21 -1.77 6.16
CA SER A 120 -5.91 -2.65 5.21
C SER A 120 -4.96 -3.30 4.22
N VAL A 121 -3.64 -3.08 4.37
CA VAL A 121 -2.60 -3.71 3.56
C VAL A 121 -1.54 -4.29 4.49
N ILE A 122 -1.17 -5.55 4.24
CA ILE A 122 -0.17 -6.28 5.02
C ILE A 122 0.79 -6.95 4.04
N LEU A 123 2.08 -6.68 4.17
CA LEU A 123 3.12 -7.21 3.30
C LEU A 123 4.49 -7.17 4.01
N PRO A 124 5.45 -8.03 3.66
CA PRO A 124 6.70 -8.19 4.40
C PRO A 124 7.78 -7.19 3.97
N THR A 125 7.51 -5.88 3.89
CA THR A 125 8.40 -4.89 3.22
C THR A 125 9.84 -4.77 3.72
N ASP A 126 10.11 -5.11 4.98
CA ASP A 126 11.44 -4.92 5.58
C ASP A 126 12.34 -6.13 5.28
N PHE A 127 11.92 -7.32 5.69
CA PHE A 127 12.68 -8.55 5.47
C PHE A 127 12.46 -9.17 4.07
N ASN A 128 11.35 -8.85 3.41
CA ASN A 128 10.96 -9.33 2.07
C ASN A 128 10.98 -10.87 1.96
N CYS A 129 10.33 -11.57 2.91
CA CYS A 129 10.22 -13.02 2.85
C CYS A 129 9.11 -13.50 1.90
N MET A 130 9.46 -14.43 1.01
CA MET A 130 8.50 -15.19 0.21
C MET A 130 7.75 -16.24 1.06
N GLY A 131 6.51 -16.52 0.68
CA GLY A 131 5.64 -17.49 1.35
C GLY A 131 4.91 -16.89 2.57
N TYR A 132 5.03 -15.58 2.78
CA TYR A 132 4.43 -14.86 3.89
C TYR A 132 2.92 -14.74 3.77
N ALA A 133 2.39 -14.54 2.56
CA ALA A 133 1.05 -14.01 2.37
C ALA A 133 -0.06 -15.00 2.72
N VAL A 134 0.15 -16.30 2.49
CA VAL A 134 -0.84 -17.34 2.83
C VAL A 134 -1.08 -17.40 4.35
N PRO A 135 -0.07 -17.65 5.20
CA PRO A 135 -0.28 -17.66 6.66
C PRO A 135 -0.68 -16.28 7.21
N ALA A 136 -0.15 -15.18 6.66
CA ALA A 136 -0.54 -13.84 7.08
C ALA A 136 -2.03 -13.54 6.79
N ALA A 137 -2.57 -14.02 5.67
CA ALA A 137 -3.98 -13.86 5.34
C ALA A 137 -4.91 -14.64 6.27
N ILE A 138 -4.49 -15.83 6.70
CA ILE A 138 -5.20 -16.61 7.73
C ILE A 138 -5.23 -15.81 9.04
N GLY A 139 -4.08 -15.31 9.50
CA GLY A 139 -4.00 -14.48 10.70
C GLY A 139 -4.85 -13.20 10.60
N ALA A 140 -4.84 -12.54 9.44
CA ALA A 140 -5.66 -11.36 9.17
C ALA A 140 -7.15 -11.68 9.26
N LYS A 141 -7.59 -12.80 8.68
CA LYS A 141 -9.00 -13.22 8.70
C LYS A 141 -9.46 -13.66 10.08
N LEU A 142 -8.64 -14.39 10.83
CA LEU A 142 -8.91 -14.74 12.23
C LEU A 142 -9.07 -13.50 13.12
N SER A 143 -8.22 -12.50 12.91
CA SER A 143 -8.26 -11.25 13.69
C SER A 143 -9.37 -10.29 13.24
N ASN A 144 -9.94 -10.50 12.05
CA ASN A 144 -10.94 -9.64 11.43
C ASN A 144 -12.03 -10.49 10.74
N PRO A 145 -12.86 -11.23 11.51
CA PRO A 145 -13.78 -12.22 10.96
C PRO A 145 -14.77 -11.62 9.95
N ASP A 146 -15.20 -10.37 10.16
CA ASP A 146 -16.20 -9.70 9.32
C ASP A 146 -15.61 -9.01 8.08
N ARG A 147 -14.27 -8.86 8.00
CA ARG A 147 -13.63 -8.18 6.87
C ARG A 147 -13.32 -9.17 5.76
N VAL A 148 -13.48 -8.73 4.51
CA VAL A 148 -13.00 -9.48 3.34
C VAL A 148 -11.47 -9.46 3.37
N VAL A 149 -10.86 -10.63 3.21
CA VAL A 149 -9.39 -10.78 3.13
C VAL A 149 -9.03 -11.37 1.78
N GLN A 150 -8.22 -10.65 1.03
CA GLN A 150 -7.76 -11.00 -0.30
C GLN A 150 -6.23 -11.03 -0.31
N THR A 151 -5.69 -12.04 -0.96
CA THR A 151 -4.26 -12.31 -0.95
C THR A 151 -3.72 -12.25 -2.38
N ILE A 152 -2.75 -11.37 -2.63
CA ILE A 152 -2.00 -11.33 -3.87
C ILE A 152 -0.68 -12.05 -3.62
N VAL A 153 -0.43 -13.13 -4.36
CA VAL A 153 0.72 -14.00 -4.14
C VAL A 153 1.28 -14.47 -5.48
N GLY A 154 2.60 -14.54 -5.60
CA GLY A 154 3.26 -15.14 -6.75
C GLY A 154 3.22 -16.66 -6.68
N ASP A 155 3.22 -17.34 -7.82
CA ASP A 155 3.27 -18.81 -7.91
C ASP A 155 4.37 -19.45 -7.03
N GLY A 156 5.60 -18.93 -7.07
CA GLY A 156 6.71 -19.45 -6.28
C GLY A 156 6.50 -19.29 -4.78
N ALA A 157 6.04 -18.12 -4.33
CA ALA A 157 5.72 -17.87 -2.92
C ALA A 157 4.53 -18.70 -2.46
N PHE A 158 3.53 -18.87 -3.33
CA PHE A 158 2.37 -19.70 -3.04
C PHE A 158 2.77 -21.15 -2.83
N LEU A 159 3.64 -21.71 -3.69
CA LEU A 159 4.14 -23.09 -3.54
C LEU A 159 4.89 -23.34 -2.23
N MET A 160 5.46 -22.31 -1.59
CA MET A 160 6.14 -22.46 -0.30
C MET A 160 5.17 -22.75 0.84
N THR A 161 3.98 -22.16 0.83
CA THR A 161 3.05 -22.18 1.98
C THR A 161 1.59 -22.47 1.63
N CYS A 162 1.27 -22.87 0.39
CA CYS A 162 -0.10 -23.14 -0.05
C CYS A 162 -0.80 -24.25 0.76
N MET A 163 -0.04 -25.16 1.38
CA MET A 163 -0.59 -26.20 2.25
C MET A 163 -1.32 -25.63 3.47
N GLU A 164 -1.04 -24.39 3.87
CA GLU A 164 -1.78 -23.70 4.94
C GLU A 164 -3.24 -23.35 4.55
N ILE A 165 -3.64 -23.51 3.29
CA ILE A 165 -5.05 -23.43 2.91
C ILE A 165 -5.88 -24.51 3.62
N LEU A 166 -5.27 -25.64 4.01
CA LEU A 166 -5.92 -26.63 4.87
C LEU A 166 -6.27 -26.04 6.25
N THR A 167 -5.37 -25.22 6.82
CA THR A 167 -5.62 -24.47 8.06
C THR A 167 -6.76 -23.48 7.87
N ALA A 168 -6.77 -22.73 6.78
CA ALA A 168 -7.85 -21.79 6.45
C ALA A 168 -9.20 -22.51 6.34
N THR A 169 -9.25 -23.62 5.60
CA THR A 169 -10.45 -24.42 5.37
C THR A 169 -10.97 -25.04 6.67
N SER A 170 -10.08 -25.63 7.48
CA SER A 170 -10.45 -26.25 8.76
C SER A 170 -11.05 -25.25 9.75
N ASN A 171 -10.67 -23.97 9.65
CA ASN A 171 -11.21 -22.87 10.45
C ASN A 171 -12.37 -22.12 9.76
N ASN A 172 -12.86 -22.61 8.61
CA ASN A 172 -13.91 -21.98 7.80
C ASN A 172 -13.60 -20.51 7.43
N LEU A 173 -12.32 -20.21 7.17
CA LEU A 173 -11.86 -18.88 6.82
C LEU A 173 -11.98 -18.72 5.30
N GLY A 174 -12.99 -17.96 4.85
CA GLY A 174 -13.19 -17.61 3.43
C GLY A 174 -12.16 -16.61 2.92
N VAL A 175 -10.88 -17.00 2.88
CA VAL A 175 -9.77 -16.21 2.33
C VAL A 175 -9.68 -16.41 0.83
N ILE A 176 -9.49 -15.33 0.08
CA ILE A 176 -9.42 -15.35 -1.39
C ILE A 176 -7.96 -15.21 -1.81
N TYR A 177 -7.46 -16.11 -2.64
CA TYR A 177 -6.09 -16.11 -3.14
C TYR A 177 -6.04 -15.83 -4.64
N TYR A 178 -5.31 -14.78 -5.04
CA TYR A 178 -5.02 -14.43 -6.43
C TYR A 178 -3.56 -14.78 -6.70
N VAL A 179 -3.34 -15.90 -7.41
CA VAL A 179 -2.01 -16.39 -7.74
C VAL A 179 -1.55 -15.78 -9.07
N PHE A 180 -0.45 -15.04 -9.03
CA PHE A 180 0.21 -14.46 -10.20
C PHE A 180 1.24 -15.46 -10.74
N HIS A 181 1.01 -15.94 -11.96
CA HIS A 181 1.81 -16.92 -12.70
C HIS A 181 2.40 -16.30 -13.98
#